data_AF-A0A497GBV4-F1
#
_entry.id   AF-A0A497GBV4-F1
#
_cell.length_a   1.000
_cell.length_b   1.000
_cell.length_c   1.000
_cell.angle_alpha   90.00
_cell.angle_beta   90.00
_cell.angle_gamma   90.00
#
_symmetry.space_group_name_H-M   'P 1'
#
loop_
_entity.id
_entity.type
_entity.pdbx_description
1 polymer ?
#
loop_
_entity_poly.entity_id
_entity_poly.type
_entity_poly.pdbx_seq_one_letter_code
_entity_poly.pdbx_strand_id
1 'polypeptide(L)' 'MSTVISIRIPKELKEKMDELRGVIDWPEEIREFIRRRVEECLRLRALEEVSRELERLPKTPRGLAARLVRGDRDSH' A
#
# COMPACT_ATOMS: atom_id res chain seq x y z
N MET A 1 -1.66 -20.21 -11.86
CA MET A 1 -0.58 -19.95 -12.83
C MET A 1 0.52 -19.17 -12.12
N SER A 2 1.78 -19.55 -12.30
CA SER A 2 2.93 -18.84 -11.74
C SER A 2 3.86 -18.38 -12.85
N THR A 3 4.45 -17.19 -12.70
CA THR A 3 5.44 -16.63 -13.64
C THR A 3 6.79 -16.58 -12.95
N VAL A 4 7.87 -16.87 -13.69
CA VAL A 4 9.25 -16.82 -13.18
C VAL A 4 9.83 -15.43 -13.41
N ILE A 5 10.51 -14.90 -12.38
CA ILE A 5 11.30 -13.68 -12.48
C ILE A 5 12.78 -14.01 -12.22
N SER A 6 13.68 -13.46 -13.04
CA SER A 6 15.13 -13.61 -12.85
C SER A 6 15.72 -12.28 -12.41
N ILE A 7 16.28 -12.23 -11.21
CA ILE A 7 16.87 -11.01 -10.62
C ILE A 7 18.38 -11.19 -10.53
N ARG A 8 19.14 -10.25 -11.08
CA ARG A 8 20.60 -10.20 -10.90
C ARG A 8 20.92 -9.61 -9.53
N ILE A 9 21.75 -10.32 -8.76
CA ILE A 9 22.23 -9.86 -7.45
C ILE A 9 23.77 -9.90 -7.41
N PRO A 10 24.41 -9.10 -6.54
CA PRO A 10 25.85 -9.20 -6.29
C PRO A 10 26.25 -10.61 -5.87
N LYS A 11 27.43 -11.06 -6.32
CA LYS A 11 27.93 -12.42 -6.05
C LYS A 11 28.05 -12.71 -4.55
N GLU A 12 28.60 -11.76 -3.80
CA GLU A 12 28.76 -11.86 -2.33
C GLU A 12 27.43 -12.07 -1.60
N LEU A 13 26.33 -11.48 -2.10
CA LEU A 13 25.01 -11.69 -1.53
C LEU A 13 24.52 -13.12 -1.80
N LYS A 14 24.74 -13.62 -3.02
CA LYS A 14 24.36 -15.00 -3.37
C LYS A 14 25.09 -16.03 -2.52
N GLU A 15 26.37 -15.80 -2.24
CA GLU A 15 27.21 -16.65 -1.37
C GLU A 15 26.64 -16.70 0.05
N LYS A 16 26.36 -15.54 0.68
CA LYS A 16 25.72 -15.47 2.00
C LYS A 16 24.34 -16.15 2.03
N MET A 17 23.57 -16.02 0.96
CA MET A 17 22.29 -16.73 0.85
C MET A 17 22.50 -18.24 0.81
N ASP A 18 23.52 -18.74 0.11
CA ASP A 18 23.79 -20.18 0.07
C ASP A 18 24.25 -20.73 1.42
N GLU A 19 25.08 -19.99 2.16
CA GLU A 19 25.49 -20.35 3.52
C GLU A 19 24.28 -20.53 4.47
N LEU A 20 23.24 -19.70 4.28
CA LEU A 20 22.05 -19.69 5.11
C LEU A 20 20.90 -20.56 4.57
N ARG A 21 21.09 -21.28 3.45
CA ARG A 21 20.01 -22.05 2.80
C ARG A 21 19.42 -23.15 3.71
N GLY A 22 20.18 -23.66 4.68
CA GLY A 22 19.70 -24.63 5.66
C GLY A 22 18.84 -24.03 6.78
N VAL A 23 18.77 -22.71 6.86
CA VAL A 23 18.05 -21.96 7.90
C VAL A 23 16.88 -21.16 7.29
N ILE A 24 17.06 -20.63 6.08
CA ILE A 24 16.11 -19.72 5.43
C ILE A 24 15.62 -20.33 4.11
N ASP A 25 14.30 -20.46 3.97
CA ASP A 25 13.64 -20.72 2.68
C ASP A 25 13.61 -19.43 1.86
N TRP A 26 14.69 -19.19 1.11
CA TRP A 26 14.81 -18.00 0.27
C TRP A 26 13.67 -17.85 -0.76
N PRO A 27 13.24 -18.90 -1.47
CA PRO A 27 12.06 -18.81 -2.33
C PRO A 27 10.81 -18.28 -1.63
N GLU A 28 10.49 -18.75 -0.41
CA GLU A 28 9.33 -18.27 0.33
C GLU A 28 9.56 -16.84 0.86
N GLU A 29 10.70 -16.58 1.49
CA GLU A 29 11.04 -15.27 2.05
C GLU A 29 10.97 -14.15 1.00
N ILE A 30 11.49 -14.40 -0.20
CA ILE A 30 11.47 -13.44 -1.31
C ILE A 30 10.02 -13.24 -1.81
N ARG A 31 9.23 -14.31 -1.93
CA ARG A 31 7.83 -14.21 -2.37
C ARG A 31 6.99 -13.40 -1.37
N GLU A 32 7.15 -13.66 -0.08
CA GLU A 32 6.49 -12.91 1.00
C GLU A 32 6.91 -11.45 1.00
N PHE A 33 8.21 -11.18 0.89
CA PHE A 33 8.73 -9.82 0.83
C PHE A 33 8.14 -9.04 -0.34
N ILE A 34 8.15 -9.63 -1.55
CA ILE A 34 7.59 -8.99 -2.75
C ILE A 34 6.10 -8.74 -2.57
N ARG A 35 5.33 -9.72 -2.07
CA ARG A 35 3.89 -9.57 -1.86
C ARG A 35 3.57 -8.42 -0.91
N ARG A 36 4.22 -8.42 0.26
CA ARG A 36 4.04 -7.37 1.27
C ARG A 36 4.40 -6.00 0.72
N ARG A 37 5.51 -5.88 -0.02
CA ARG A 37 5.91 -4.62 -0.67
C ARG A 37 4.89 -4.14 -1.70
N VAL A 38 4.34 -5.04 -2.51
CA VAL A 38 3.30 -4.69 -3.48
C VAL A 38 2.05 -4.18 -2.78
N GLU A 39 1.59 -4.86 -1.74
CA GLU A 39 0.42 -4.42 -0.95
C GLU A 39 0.64 -3.06 -0.30
N GLU A 40 1.80 -2.83 0.33
CA GLU A 40 2.16 -1.53 0.91
C GLU A 40 2.09 -0.42 -0.15
N CYS A 41 2.73 -0.62 -1.30
CA CYS A 41 2.74 0.36 -2.39
C CYS A 41 1.33 0.62 -2.94
N LEU A 42 0.49 -0.40 -3.09
CA LEU A 42 -0.89 -0.25 -3.56
C LEU A 42 -1.74 0.51 -2.54
N ARG A 43 -1.59 0.23 -1.24
CA ARG A 43 -2.29 0.98 -0.18
C ARG A 43 -1.90 2.46 -0.21
N LEU A 44 -0.61 2.76 -0.36
CA LEU A 44 -0.13 4.15 -0.46
C LEU A 44 -0.70 4.85 -1.70
N ARG A 45 -0.69 4.19 -2.86
CA ARG A 45 -1.29 4.73 -4.08
C ARG A 45 -2.79 5.01 -3.95
N ALA A 46 -3.54 4.09 -3.33
CA ALA A 46 -4.96 4.28 -3.10
C ALA A 46 -5.24 5.52 -2.22
N LEU A 47 -4.43 5.73 -1.18
CA LEU A 47 -4.53 6.93 -0.34
C LEU A 47 -4.18 8.21 -1.12
N GLU A 48 -3.15 8.18 -1.97
CA GLU A 48 -2.80 9.31 -2.84
C GLU A 48 -3.91 9.62 -3.86
N GLU A 49 -4.53 8.60 -4.46
CA GLU A 49 -5.64 8.77 -5.39
C GLU A 49 -6.85 9.39 -4.70
N VAL A 50 -7.27 8.85 -3.55
CA VAL A 50 -8.36 9.42 -2.74
C VAL A 50 -8.05 10.87 -2.35
N SER A 51 -6.82 11.17 -1.95
CA SER A 51 -6.41 12.53 -1.58
C SER A 51 -6.48 13.48 -2.78
N ARG A 52 -6.03 13.05 -3.96
CA ARG A 52 -6.13 13.82 -5.21
C ARG A 52 -7.57 14.04 -5.65
N GLU A 53 -8.44 13.05 -5.47
CA GLU A 53 -9.87 13.19 -5.75
C GLU A 53 -10.53 14.18 -4.78
N LEU A 54 -10.22 14.10 -3.48
CA LEU A 54 -10.69 15.06 -2.48
C LEU A 54 -10.21 16.49 -2.76
N GLU A 55 -8.97 16.67 -3.23
CA GLU A 55 -8.44 17.99 -3.63
C GLU A 55 -9.16 18.57 -4.86
N ARG A 56 -9.67 17.72 -5.75
CA ARG A 56 -10.46 18.13 -6.92
C ARG A 56 -11.90 18.48 -6.57
N LEU A 57 -12.40 18.06 -5.42
CA LEU A 57 -13.75 18.43 -4.99
C LEU A 57 -13.78 19.91 -4.60
N PRO A 58 -14.85 20.65 -4.98
CA PRO A 58 -15.01 22.03 -4.58
C PRO A 58 -15.03 22.13 -3.06
N LYS A 59 -14.30 23.12 -2.52
CA LYS A 59 -14.27 23.37 -1.08
C LYS A 59 -15.69 23.56 -0.57
N THR A 60 -16.05 22.78 0.44
CA THR A 60 -17.38 22.83 1.04
C THR A 60 -17.67 24.23 1.57
N PRO A 61 -18.85 24.83 1.27
CA PRO A 61 -19.21 26.14 1.76
C PRO A 61 -19.06 26.23 3.28
N ARG A 62 -18.48 27.34 3.75
CA ARG A 62 -18.27 27.58 5.18
C ARG A 62 -19.60 27.49 5.92
N GLY A 63 -19.70 26.60 6.89
CA GLY A 63 -20.92 26.41 7.70
C GLY A 63 -21.95 25.43 7.14
N LEU A 64 -21.69 24.74 6.02
CA LEU A 64 -22.60 23.71 5.49
C LEU A 64 -22.82 22.57 6.50
N ALA A 65 -21.76 22.05 7.10
CA ALA A 65 -21.85 20.98 8.12
C ALA A 65 -22.69 21.44 9.33
N ALA A 66 -22.48 22.66 9.82
CA ALA A 66 -23.23 23.21 10.95
C ALA A 66 -24.70 23.52 10.61
N ARG A 67 -25.03 23.75 9.33
CA ARG A 67 -26.42 23.88 8.86
C ARG A 67 -27.10 22.52 8.73
N LEU A 68 -26.41 21.52 8.18
CA LEU A 68 -26.94 20.17 8.04
C LEU A 68 -27.23 19.54 9.42
N VAL A 69 -26.29 19.64 10.37
CA VAL A 69 -26.46 19.11 11.73
C VAL A 69 -27.58 19.84 12.49
N ARG A 70 -27.73 21.16 12.29
CA ARG A 70 -28.85 21.91 12.89
C ARG A 70 -30.20 21.54 12.27
N GLY A 71 -30.27 21.44 10.94
CA GLY A 71 -31.49 21.05 10.25
C GLY A 71 -31.98 19.66 10.65
N ASP A 72 -31.06 18.70 10.82
CA ASP A 72 -31.39 17.35 11.29
C ASP A 72 -31.89 17.34 12.75
N ARG A 73 -31.26 18.15 13.62
CA ARG A 73 -31.67 18.31 15.02
C ARG A 73 -33.02 19.00 15.17
N ASP A 74 -33.31 20.01 14.37
CA ASP A 74 -34.54 20.80 14.44
C ASP A 74 -35.72 20.09 13.75
N SER A 75 -35.49 18.92 13.14
CA SER A 75 -36.52 18.09 12.49
C SER A 75 -37.12 17.01 13.41
N HIS A 76 -36.77 17.00 14.70
CA HIS A 76 -37.29 16.10 15.75
C HIS A 76 -37.89 16.90 16.92
#